data_AF-A0A9D4I6G8-F1
#
_entry.id   AF-A0A9D4I6G8-F1
#
_cell.length_a   1.000
_cell.length_b   1.000
_cell.length_c   1.000
_cell.angle_alpha   90.00
_cell.angle_beta   90.00
_cell.angle_gamma   90.00
#
_symmetry.space_group_name_H-M   'P 1'
#
loop_
_entity.id
_entity.type
_entity.pdbx_description
1 polymer ?
#
loop_
_entity_poly.entity_id
_entity_poly.type
_entity_poly.pdbx_seq_one_letter_code
_entity_poly.pdbx_strand_id
1 'polypeptide(L)' 'MAIDWITGNFYFLDLTLRRIAVCNRGGNLCAEILSEKKANNVTLVGPRSLALSPVDG' A
#
# COMPACT_ATOMS: atom_id res chain seq x y z
N MET A 1 8.08 2.53 0.32
CA MET A 1 7.05 3.57 0.55
C MET A 1 6.97 4.41 -0.71
N ALA A 2 5.78 4.86 -1.08
CA ALA A 2 5.56 5.76 -2.20
C ALA A 2 4.45 6.76 -1.83
N ILE A 3 4.50 7.95 -2.42
CA ILE A 3 3.52 9.01 -2.18
C ILE A 3 2.78 9.26 -3.50
N ASP A 4 1.45 9.26 -3.43
CA ASP A 4 0.62 9.79 -4.50
C ASP A 4 0.67 11.32 -4.40
N TRP A 5 1.32 11.97 -5.37
CA TRP A 5 1.49 13.42 -5.39
C TRP A 5 0.22 14.18 -5.80
N ILE A 6 -0.81 13.51 -6.31
CA ILE A 6 -2.09 14.13 -6.65
C ILE A 6 -2.95 14.26 -5.39
N THR A 7 -3.11 13.17 -4.64
CA THR A 7 -3.99 13.15 -3.46
C THR A 7 -3.25 13.41 -2.14
N GLY A 8 -1.93 13.22 -2.12
CA GLY A 8 -1.13 13.25 -0.90
C GLY A 8 -1.25 12.00 -0.03
N ASN A 9 -1.90 10.94 -0.51
CA ASN A 9 -1.94 9.66 0.17
C ASN A 9 -0.57 8.96 0.12
N PHE A 10 -0.21 8.22 1.16
CA PHE A 10 1.03 7.46 1.19
C PHE A 10 0.77 5.97 1.27
N TYR A 11 1.54 5.23 0.46
CA TYR A 11 1.43 3.80 0.30
C TYR A 11 2.70 3.15 0.83
N PHE A 12 2.54 2.09 1.61
CA PHE A 12 3.67 1.42 2.23
C PHE A 12 3.47 -0.09 2.31
N LEU A 13 4.62 -0.76 2.34
CA LEU A 13 4.73 -2.19 2.59
C LEU A 13 4.90 -2.39 4.08
N ASP A 14 3.97 -3.12 4.68
CA ASP A 14 4.03 -3.55 6.06
C ASP A 14 4.53 -5.00 6.07
N LEU A 15 5.81 -5.18 6.40
CA LEU A 15 6.45 -6.50 6.40
C LEU A 15 6.03 -7.35 7.60
N THR A 16 5.62 -6.73 8.70
CA THR A 16 5.13 -7.43 9.90
C THR A 16 3.78 -8.06 9.63
N LEU A 17 2.87 -7.32 8.98
CA LEU A 17 1.53 -7.78 8.63
C LEU A 17 1.41 -8.32 7.20
N ARG A 18 2.52 -8.36 6.44
CA ARG A 18 2.60 -8.83 5.05
C ARG A 18 1.48 -8.25 4.17
N ARG A 19 1.37 -6.93 4.15
CA ARG A 19 0.33 -6.21 3.40
C ARG A 19 0.85 -4.94 2.74
N ILE A 20 0.13 -4.48 1.72
CA ILE A 20 0.23 -3.14 1.16
C ILE A 20 -0.92 -2.34 1.75
N ALA A 21 -0.60 -1.23 2.40
CA ALA A 21 -1.58 -0.31 2.96
C ALA A 21 -1.42 1.08 2.36
N VAL A 22 -2.52 1.82 2.34
CA VAL A 22 -2.57 3.25 2.03
C VAL A 22 -3.13 3.99 3.23
N CYS A 23 -2.58 5.14 3.53
CA CYS A 23 -3.17 6.08 4.46
C CYS A 23 -3.36 7.45 3.81
N ASN A 24 -4.32 8.20 4.32
CA ASN A 24 -4.51 9.58 3.92
C ASN A 24 -3.30 10.44 4.30
N ARG A 25 -3.23 11.66 3.76
CA ARG A 25 -2.13 12.62 4.05
C ARG A 25 -1.87 12.84 5.55
N GLY A 26 -2.91 12.78 6.38
CA GLY A 26 -2.80 12.94 7.84
C GLY A 26 -2.42 11.67 8.61
N GLY A 27 -2.36 10.51 7.95
CA GLY A 27 -2.07 9.21 8.56
C GLY A 27 -3.17 8.67 9.47
N ASN A 28 -4.31 9.35 9.58
CA ASN A 28 -5.39 9.01 10.52
C ASN A 28 -6.45 8.09 9.90
N LEU A 29 -6.50 7.96 8.58
CA LEU A 29 -7.38 7.03 7.88
C LEU A 29 -6.53 6.11 7.00
N CYS A 30 -6.63 4.81 7.23
CA CYS A 30 -5.84 3.81 6.53
C CYS A 30 -6.71 2.66 6.02
N ALA A 31 -6.33 2.10 4.87
CA ALA A 31 -6.99 0.95 4.26
C ALA A 31 -5.95 -0.07 3.76
N GLU A 32 -6.31 -1.35 3.82
CA GLU A 32 -5.52 -2.43 3.21
C GLU A 32 -5.84 -2.53 1.72
N ILE A 33 -4.83 -2.37 0.86
CA ILE A 33 -4.96 -2.56 -0.59
C ILE A 33 -4.79 -4.02 -0.94
N LEU A 34 -3.74 -4.65 -0.41
CA LEU A 34 -3.40 -6.04 -0.65
C LEU A 34 -2.97 -6.68 0.66
N SER A 35 -3.59 -7.81 0.99
CA SER A 35 -3.18 -8.66 2.10
C SER A 35 -3.50 -10.11 1.71
N GLU A 36 -2.90 -11.07 2.39
CA GLU A 36 -3.12 -12.51 2.14
C GLU A 36 -4.62 -12.86 2.11
N LYS A 37 -5.38 -12.28 3.04
CA LYS A 37 -6.84 -12.42 3.13
C LYS A 37 -7.58 -11.79 1.94
N LYS A 38 -7.14 -10.62 1.49
CA LYS A 38 -7.80 -9.86 0.42
C LYS A 38 -7.46 -10.37 -0.98
N ALA A 39 -6.32 -11.05 -1.12
CA ALA A 39 -5.75 -11.45 -2.40
C ALA A 39 -5.91 -12.93 -2.73
N ASN A 40 -6.93 -13.62 -2.20
CA ASN A 40 -7.16 -15.06 -2.41
C ASN A 40 -5.92 -15.92 -2.07
N ASN A 41 -5.34 -15.74 -0.88
CA ASN A 41 -4.15 -16.45 -0.39
C ASN A 41 -2.84 -16.13 -1.15
N VAL A 42 -2.73 -14.95 -1.78
CA VAL A 42 -1.42 -14.45 -2.26
C VAL A 42 -0.58 -13.99 -1.07
N THR A 43 0.54 -14.67 -0.82
CA THR A 43 1.50 -14.28 0.21
C THR A 43 2.53 -13.31 -0.35
N LEU A 44 2.69 -12.14 0.28
CA LEU A 44 3.78 -11.22 -0.03
C LEU A 44 5.09 -11.74 0.59
N VAL A 45 5.95 -12.34 -0.22
CA VAL A 45 7.26 -12.88 0.20
C VAL A 45 8.35 -11.88 -0.14
N GLY A 46 8.82 -11.14 0.87
CA GLY A 46 9.94 -10.20 0.73
C GLY A 46 9.78 -9.10 -0.34
N PRO A 47 8.62 -8.41 -0.43
CA PRO A 47 8.49 -7.29 -1.35
C PRO A 47 9.47 -6.17 -0.99
N ARG A 48 10.24 -5.69 -1.97
CA ARG A 48 11.31 -4.70 -1.75
C ARG A 48 10.92 -3.28 -2.16
N SER A 49 10.14 -3.15 -3.22
CA SER A 49 9.83 -1.85 -3.83
C SER A 49 8.34 -1.73 -4.17
N LEU A 50 7.88 -0.48 -4.17
CA LEU A 50 6.54 -0.07 -4.58
C LEU A 50 6.69 1.20 -5.41
N ALA A 51 6.01 1.26 -6.56
CA ALA A 51 5.93 2.45 -7.40
C ALA A 51 4.44 2.77 -7.63
N LEU A 52 4.14 4.04 -7.93
CA LEU A 52 2.79 4.54 -8.17
C LEU A 52 2.78 5.27 -9.52
N SER A 53 1.70 5.10 -10.28
CA SER A 53 1.35 6.02 -11.38
C SER A 53 -0.03 6.63 -11.10
N PRO A 54 -0.10 7.71 -10.30
CA PRO A 54 -1.38 8.32 -9.90
C PRO A 54 -2.25 8.82 -11.06
N VAL A 55 -1.64 9.13 -12.21
CA VAL A 55 -2.35 9.59 -13.40
C VAL A 55 -2.97 8.46 -14.21
N ASP A 56 -2.40 7.26 -14.14
CA ASP A 56 -2.82 6.11 -14.96
C ASP A 56 -3.77 5.15 -14.22
N GLY A 57 -3.84 5.24 -12.88
CA GLY A 57 -4.68 4.39 -12.03
C GLY A 57 -4.20 2.94 -11.93
#